data_AF-A0A852X0U4-F1
#
_entry.id   AF-A0A852X0U4-F1
#
_cell.length_a   1.000
_cell.length_b   1.000
_cell.length_c   1.000
_cell.angle_alpha   90.00
_cell.angle_beta   90.00
_cell.angle_gamma   90.00
#
_symmetry.space_group_name_H-M   'P 1'
#
loop_
_entity.id
_entity.type
_entity.pdbx_description
1 polymer ?
#
loop_
_entity_poly.entity_id
_entity_poly.type
_entity_poly.pdbx_seq_one_letter_code
_entity_poly.pdbx_strand_id
1 'polypeptide(L)'
;MPHLRVQEAAAYLGVSDDTVRRLLDQGALDPGPDEGGRRTVDALSLARHARTGARGLSDPTGRATSARNRLVGIVTEITSDTVMSQVELQCGPFRVVSLLSTEAVQEMRLGPGSVAVAVIKSTQVVLETPQGRE
;
A
#
# COMPACT_ATOMS: atom_id res chain seq x y z
N MET A 1 4.65 -21.09 -10.69
CA MET A 1 4.62 -19.76 -10.05
C MET A 1 3.25 -19.63 -9.37
N PRO A 2 3.07 -18.85 -8.30
CA PRO A 2 1.76 -18.75 -7.67
C PRO A 2 0.74 -18.13 -8.63
N HIS A 3 -0.43 -18.74 -8.72
CA HIS A 3 -1.56 -18.27 -9.54
C HIS A 3 -2.67 -17.81 -8.61
N LEU A 4 -3.31 -16.69 -8.95
CA LEU A 4 -4.40 -16.10 -8.19
C LEU A 4 -5.70 -16.24 -8.98
N ARG A 5 -6.81 -16.48 -8.30
CA ARG A 5 -8.13 -16.37 -8.95
C ARG A 5 -8.38 -14.93 -9.34
N VAL A 6 -9.17 -14.71 -10.39
CA VAL A 6 -9.57 -13.36 -10.85
C VAL A 6 -10.11 -12.50 -9.69
N GLN A 7 -10.93 -13.08 -8.81
CA GLN A 7 -11.48 -12.38 -7.64
C GLN A 7 -10.38 -11.93 -6.65
N GLU A 8 -9.39 -12.79 -6.39
CA GLU A 8 -8.26 -12.46 -5.51
C GLU A 8 -7.38 -11.39 -6.15
N ALA A 9 -7.10 -11.52 -7.44
CA ALA A 9 -6.35 -10.52 -8.21
C ALA A 9 -7.06 -9.16 -8.22
N ALA A 10 -8.39 -9.15 -8.33
CA ALA A 10 -9.21 -7.93 -8.30
C ALA A 10 -9.13 -7.25 -6.94
N ALA A 11 -9.20 -8.03 -5.85
CA ALA A 11 -9.01 -7.54 -4.49
C ALA A 11 -7.62 -6.91 -4.29
N TYR A 12 -6.55 -7.56 -4.77
CA TYR A 12 -5.18 -7.01 -4.67
C TYR A 12 -4.96 -5.72 -5.45
N LEU A 13 -5.66 -5.55 -6.58
CA LEU A 13 -5.59 -4.33 -7.38
C LEU A 13 -6.58 -3.24 -6.93
N GLY A 14 -7.54 -3.56 -6.06
CA GLY A 14 -8.62 -2.64 -5.66
C GLY A 14 -9.59 -2.31 -6.81
N VAL A 15 -9.82 -3.26 -7.72
CA VAL A 15 -10.71 -3.10 -8.90
C VAL A 15 -11.75 -4.22 -8.96
N SER A 16 -12.66 -4.17 -9.94
CA SER A 16 -13.64 -5.24 -10.17
C SER A 16 -13.06 -6.45 -10.90
N ASP A 17 -13.66 -7.63 -10.70
CA ASP A 17 -13.35 -8.86 -11.44
C ASP A 17 -13.37 -8.64 -12.97
N ASP A 18 -14.34 -7.88 -13.48
CA ASP A 18 -14.44 -7.56 -14.91
C ASP A 18 -13.27 -6.73 -15.41
N THR A 19 -12.73 -5.86 -14.56
CA THR A 19 -11.51 -5.10 -14.90
C THR A 19 -10.32 -6.04 -15.06
N VAL A 20 -10.17 -7.03 -14.17
CA VAL A 20 -9.10 -8.03 -14.28
C VAL A 20 -9.28 -8.93 -15.50
N ARG A 21 -10.51 -9.37 -15.80
CA ARG A 21 -10.82 -10.13 -17.03
C ARG A 21 -10.44 -9.34 -18.28
N ARG A 22 -10.83 -8.06 -18.33
CA ARG A 22 -10.47 -7.16 -19.43
C ARG A 22 -8.96 -6.99 -19.57
N LEU A 23 -8.21 -6.91 -18.47
CA LEU A 23 -6.75 -6.79 -18.51
C LEU A 23 -6.07 -8.07 -19.04
N LEU A 24 -6.60 -9.25 -18.70
CA LEU A 24 -6.16 -10.52 -19.29
C LEU A 24 -6.44 -10.56 -20.79
N ASP A 25 -7.63 -10.15 -21.23
CA ASP A 25 -8.01 -10.14 -22.65
C ASP A 25 -7.17 -9.14 -23.46
N GLN A 26 -6.74 -8.04 -22.84
CA GLN A 26 -5.87 -7.04 -23.43
C GLN A 26 -4.38 -7.43 -23.40
N GLY A 27 -4.02 -8.59 -22.83
CA GLY A 27 -2.63 -9.03 -22.69
C GLY A 27 -1.82 -8.18 -21.70
N ALA A 28 -2.48 -7.40 -20.83
CA ALA A 28 -1.84 -6.57 -19.82
C ALA A 28 -1.49 -7.36 -18.54
N LEU A 29 -2.01 -8.59 -18.42
CA LEU A 29 -1.74 -9.58 -17.38
C LEU A 29 -1.53 -10.94 -18.03
N ASP A 30 -0.60 -11.74 -17.50
CA ASP A 30 -0.36 -13.09 -17.97
C ASP A 30 -1.38 -14.07 -17.34
N PRO A 31 -2.06 -14.90 -18.15
CA PRO A 31 -3.01 -15.88 -17.64
C PRO A 31 -2.30 -17.05 -16.93
N GLY A 32 -2.93 -17.57 -15.88
CA GLY A 32 -2.52 -18.82 -15.24
C GLY A 32 -3.29 -20.04 -15.78
N PRO A 33 -3.02 -21.25 -15.25
CA PRO A 33 -3.74 -22.47 -15.60
C PRO A 33 -5.21 -22.37 -15.21
N ASP A 34 -6.08 -22.83 -16.10
CA ASP A 34 -7.52 -22.85 -15.89
C ASP A 34 -7.90 -24.12 -15.12
N GLU A 35 -7.95 -24.05 -13.78
CA GLU A 35 -8.39 -25.16 -12.94
C GLU A 35 -9.92 -25.13 -12.76
N GLY A 36 -10.61 -26.04 -13.48
CA GLY A 36 -12.04 -26.25 -13.33
C GLY A 36 -12.93 -25.14 -13.91
N GLY A 37 -12.47 -24.46 -14.98
CA GLY A 37 -13.22 -23.41 -15.68
C GLY A 37 -13.22 -22.06 -14.97
N ARG A 38 -12.26 -21.85 -14.07
CA ARG A 38 -12.03 -20.59 -13.34
C ARG A 38 -10.69 -20.01 -13.77
N ARG A 39 -10.77 -18.94 -14.57
CA ARG A 39 -9.60 -18.20 -15.04
C ARG A 39 -8.74 -17.71 -13.86
N THR A 40 -7.43 -17.95 -13.97
CA THR A 40 -6.43 -17.50 -13.00
C THR A 40 -5.45 -16.51 -13.64
N VAL A 41 -4.73 -15.77 -12.80
CA VAL A 41 -3.75 -14.76 -13.19
C VAL A 41 -2.40 -15.14 -12.58
N ASP A 42 -1.31 -15.01 -13.33
CA ASP A 42 0.04 -15.11 -12.76
C ASP A 42 0.29 -13.97 -11.76
N ALA A 43 0.63 -14.32 -10.52
CA ALA A 43 0.78 -13.34 -9.45
C ALA A 43 1.96 -12.36 -9.69
N LEU A 44 3.02 -12.80 -10.39
CA LEU A 44 4.15 -11.93 -10.70
C LEU A 44 3.78 -10.90 -11.77
N SER A 45 3.03 -11.31 -12.79
CA SER A 45 2.47 -10.42 -13.80
C SER A 45 1.52 -9.39 -13.18
N LEU A 46 0.64 -9.83 -12.28
CA LEU A 46 -0.22 -8.95 -11.49
C LEU A 46 0.57 -7.92 -10.67
N ALA A 47 1.60 -8.36 -9.95
CA ALA A 47 2.45 -7.47 -9.16
C ALA A 47 3.22 -6.46 -10.03
N ARG A 48 3.68 -6.88 -11.22
CA ARG A 48 4.32 -5.99 -12.20
C ARG A 48 3.35 -4.93 -12.69
N HIS A 49 2.13 -5.33 -13.03
CA HIS A 49 1.06 -4.42 -13.47
C HIS A 49 0.72 -3.39 -12.38
N ALA A 50 0.56 -3.86 -11.13
CA ALA A 50 0.25 -3.02 -9.98
C ALA A 50 1.29 -1.90 -9.78
N ARG A 51 2.59 -2.19 -9.97
CA ARG A 51 3.64 -1.17 -9.85
C ARG A 51 3.52 -0.05 -10.88
N THR A 52 3.04 -0.35 -12.08
CA THR A 52 2.88 0.65 -13.15
C THR A 52 1.70 1.60 -12.87
N GLY A 53 0.65 1.08 -12.22
CA GLY A 53 -0.56 1.83 -11.85
C GLY A 53 -0.49 2.56 -10.51
N ALA A 54 0.44 2.18 -9.61
CA ALA A 54 0.61 2.77 -8.28
C ALA A 54 1.17 4.20 -8.34
N ARG A 55 0.37 5.15 -8.81
CA ARG A 55 0.64 6.58 -8.65
C ARG A 55 -0.01 7.03 -7.34
N GLY A 56 0.77 6.99 -6.27
CA GLY A 56 0.41 7.68 -5.03
C GLY A 56 0.37 9.20 -5.25
N LEU A 57 -0.15 9.94 -4.26
CA LEU A 57 -0.02 11.39 -4.24
C LEU A 57 1.47 11.78 -4.34
N SER A 58 1.75 12.84 -5.08
CA SER A 58 3.10 13.41 -5.15
C SER A 58 3.57 13.83 -3.76
N ASP A 59 4.79 13.43 -3.40
CA ASP A 59 5.41 13.81 -2.13
C ASP A 59 5.66 15.32 -2.06
N PRO A 60 4.98 16.05 -1.15
CA PRO A 60 5.10 17.51 -1.09
C PRO A 60 6.40 17.99 -0.43
N THR A 61 7.22 17.10 0.15
CA THR A 61 8.37 17.51 0.98
C THR A 61 9.67 17.72 0.20
N GLY A 62 9.84 17.09 -0.97
CA GLY A 62 11.00 17.30 -1.85
C GLY A 62 12.38 16.91 -1.30
N ARG A 63 12.47 16.10 -0.22
CA ARG A 63 13.75 15.77 0.46
C ARG A 63 14.37 14.46 -0.07
N ALA A 64 15.69 14.47 -0.29
CA ALA A 64 16.46 13.25 -0.58
C ALA A 64 16.56 12.37 0.69
N THR A 65 16.17 11.10 0.59
CA THR A 65 16.25 10.12 1.68
C THR A 65 16.49 8.71 1.15
N SER A 66 17.09 7.84 1.97
CA SER A 66 17.29 6.42 1.66
C SER A 66 16.05 5.55 1.93
N ALA A 67 15.04 6.09 2.62
CA ALA A 67 13.80 5.39 2.86
C ALA A 67 12.97 5.30 1.57
N ARG A 68 12.70 4.08 1.10
CA ARG A 68 12.02 3.85 -0.20
C ARG A 68 10.49 3.87 -0.10
N ASN A 69 9.93 3.66 1.08
CA ASN A 69 8.49 3.70 1.29
C ASN A 69 8.10 5.09 1.81
N ARG A 70 7.48 5.89 0.94
CA ARG A 70 6.98 7.23 1.27
C ARG A 70 5.50 7.26 0.99
N LEU A 71 4.71 7.37 2.05
CA LEU A 71 3.26 7.31 1.99
C LEU A 71 2.74 8.69 2.36
N VAL A 72 2.30 9.45 1.36
CA VAL A 72 1.64 10.75 1.57
C VAL A 72 0.25 10.47 2.14
N GLY A 73 -0.10 11.18 3.20
CA GLY A 73 -1.38 11.03 3.86
C GLY A 73 -1.83 12.27 4.60
N ILE A 74 -3.01 12.16 5.20
CA ILE A 74 -3.61 13.19 6.04
C ILE A 74 -3.63 12.68 7.47
N VAL A 75 -3.20 13.51 8.42
CA VAL A 75 -3.28 13.19 9.84
C VAL A 75 -4.75 13.10 10.25
N THR A 76 -5.17 11.97 10.80
CA THR A 76 -6.56 11.74 11.26
C THR A 76 -6.70 11.95 12.76
N GLU A 77 -5.68 11.57 13.54
CA GLU A 77 -5.69 11.67 15.00
C GLU A 77 -4.27 11.86 15.54
N ILE A 78 -4.17 12.59 16.66
CA ILE A 78 -2.95 12.71 17.45
C ILE A 78 -3.30 12.48 18.92
N THR A 79 -2.62 11.53 19.56
CA THR A 79 -2.67 11.32 21.01
C THR A 79 -1.30 11.60 21.60
N SER A 80 -1.19 12.63 22.43
CA SER A 80 0.08 13.05 23.02
C SER A 80 0.15 12.71 24.50
N ASP A 81 1.29 12.17 24.91
CA ASP A 81 1.75 12.15 26.29
C ASP A 81 2.86 13.19 26.51
N THR A 82 3.47 13.21 27.69
CA THR A 82 4.52 14.17 28.07
C THR A 82 5.76 14.12 27.16
N VAL A 83 6.13 12.94 26.65
CA VAL A 83 7.39 12.71 25.90
C VAL A 83 7.11 12.27 24.47
N MET A 84 6.13 11.40 24.27
CA MET A 84 5.79 10.73 23.04
C MET A 84 4.38 11.06 22.58
N SER A 85 4.20 11.03 21.28
CA SER A 85 2.91 11.19 20.63
C SER A 85 2.69 10.08 19.63
N GLN A 86 1.47 9.54 19.64
CA GLN A 86 0.95 8.69 18.60
C GLN A 86 0.27 9.56 17.55
N VAL A 87 0.72 9.46 16.30
CA VAL A 87 0.13 10.18 15.16
C VAL A 87 -0.37 9.16 14.16
N GLU A 88 -1.65 9.29 13.79
CA GLU A 88 -2.30 8.47 12.79
C GLU A 88 -2.41 9.22 11.46
N LEU A 89 -2.06 8.55 10.36
CA LEU A 89 -2.19 9.06 9.01
C LEU A 89 -3.05 8.11 8.17
N GLN A 90 -3.98 8.69 7.41
CA GLN A 90 -4.63 8.00 6.29
C GLN A 90 -3.84 8.25 5.00
N CYS A 91 -3.18 7.21 4.49
CA CYS A 91 -2.34 7.23 3.30
C CYS A 91 -2.98 6.39 2.18
N GLY A 92 -3.83 7.00 1.35
CA GLY A 92 -4.59 6.24 0.34
C GLY A 92 -5.49 5.20 1.03
N PRO A 93 -5.41 3.90 0.67
CA PRO A 93 -6.19 2.85 1.34
C PRO A 93 -5.58 2.39 2.69
N PHE A 94 -4.42 2.90 3.09
CA PHE A 94 -3.69 2.42 4.26
C PHE A 94 -3.81 3.37 5.45
N ARG A 95 -4.05 2.82 6.64
CA ARG A 95 -3.89 3.52 7.92
C ARG A 95 -2.48 3.28 8.46
N VAL A 96 -1.72 4.34 8.72
CA VAL A 96 -0.34 4.28 9.24
C VAL A 96 -0.28 4.97 10.58
N VAL A 97 0.31 4.31 11.59
CA VAL A 97 0.52 4.88 12.93
C VAL A 97 2.01 5.06 13.15
N SER A 98 2.41 6.24 13.60
CA SER A 98 3.78 6.58 13.95
C SER A 98 3.87 7.03 15.40
N LEU A 99 4.94 6.62 16.08
CA LEU A 99 5.33 7.15 17.38
C LEU A 99 6.52 8.09 17.18
N LEU A 100 6.40 9.32 17.65
CA LEU A 100 7.44 10.35 17.60
C LEU A 100 7.35 11.20 18.86
N SER A 101 8.39 12.00 19.16
CA SER A 101 8.35 12.86 20.34
C SER A 101 7.23 13.89 20.25
N THR A 102 6.65 14.23 21.39
CA THR A 102 5.64 15.30 21.48
C THR A 102 6.21 16.64 21.03
N GLU A 103 7.49 16.89 21.29
CA GLU A 103 8.22 18.05 20.77
C GLU A 103 8.21 18.09 19.23
N ALA A 104 8.49 16.97 18.55
CA ALA A 104 8.50 16.91 17.10
C ALA A 104 7.11 17.18 16.49
N VAL A 105 6.04 16.70 17.13
CA VAL A 105 4.65 17.02 16.74
C VAL A 105 4.40 18.52 16.80
N GLN A 106 4.82 19.17 17.89
CA GLN A 106 4.66 20.61 18.10
C GLN A 106 5.51 21.44 17.12
N GLU A 107 6.78 21.08 16.93
CA GLU A 107 7.69 21.74 15.99
C GLU A 107 7.18 21.67 14.55
N MET A 108 6.66 20.52 14.14
CA MET A 108 6.06 20.31 12.83
C MET A 108 4.64 20.89 12.72
N ARG A 109 4.07 21.36 13.83
CA ARG A 109 2.69 21.87 13.93
C ARG A 109 1.67 20.88 13.37
N LEU A 110 1.87 19.61 13.67
CA LEU A 110 0.95 18.56 13.23
C LEU A 110 -0.36 18.68 14.00
N GLY A 111 -1.46 18.54 13.28
CA GLY A 111 -2.80 18.40 13.83
C GLY A 111 -3.67 17.58 12.88
N PRO A 112 -4.86 17.14 13.32
CA PRO A 112 -5.84 16.54 12.42
C PRO A 112 -6.08 17.43 11.19
N GLY A 113 -6.02 16.82 10.00
CA GLY A 113 -6.09 17.51 8.71
C GLY A 113 -4.75 17.95 8.11
N SER A 114 -3.64 17.88 8.86
CA SER A 114 -2.31 18.16 8.31
C SER A 114 -1.94 17.14 7.23
N VAL A 115 -1.40 17.61 6.10
CA VAL A 115 -0.76 16.74 5.11
C VAL A 115 0.63 16.39 5.62
N ALA A 116 0.92 15.09 5.72
CA ALA A 116 2.20 14.58 6.19
C ALA A 116 2.64 13.38 5.34
N VAL A 117 3.93 13.04 5.42
CA VAL A 117 4.51 11.91 4.69
C VAL A 117 5.08 10.92 5.69
N ALA A 118 4.50 9.72 5.74
CA ALA A 118 5.10 8.62 6.50
C ALA A 118 6.30 8.08 5.72
N VAL A 119 7.48 8.24 6.31
CA VAL A 119 8.76 7.82 5.72
C VAL A 119 9.22 6.55 6.44
N ILE A 120 9.07 5.41 5.78
CA ILE A 120 9.33 4.09 6.38
C ILE A 120 10.61 3.51 5.79
N LYS A 121 11.56 3.15 6.66
CA LYS A 121 12.81 2.52 6.24
C LYS A 121 12.54 1.08 5.81
N SER A 122 12.94 0.72 4.59
CA SER A 122 12.65 -0.60 4.00
C SER A 122 13.26 -1.79 4.76
N THR A 123 14.20 -1.55 5.69
CA THR A 123 14.80 -2.59 6.52
C THR A 123 13.93 -3.01 7.71
N GLN A 124 12.82 -2.33 7.97
CA GLN A 124 11.87 -2.64 9.06
C GLN A 124 10.52 -3.05 8.48
N VAL A 125 10.51 -4.19 7.77
CA VAL A 125 9.32 -4.77 7.16
C VAL A 125 9.23 -6.24 7.55
N VAL A 126 8.06 -6.67 8.00
CA VAL A 126 7.74 -8.09 8.26
C VAL A 126 6.94 -8.60 7.07
N LEU A 127 7.33 -9.76 6.54
CA LEU A 127 6.58 -10.46 5.49
C LEU A 127 5.86 -11.65 6.10
N GLU A 128 4.55 -11.69 5.90
CA GLU A 128 3.71 -12.84 6.25
C GLU A 128 3.09 -13.38 4.96
N THR A 129 3.04 -14.70 4.83
CA THR A 129 2.33 -15.37 3.75
C THR A 129 1.08 -16.04 4.32
N PRO A 130 -0.05 -16.08 3.58
CA PRO A 130 -1.20 -16.90 3.97
C PRO A 130 -0.74 -18.34 4.26
N GLN A 131 -1.28 -18.97 5.30
CA GLN A 131 -1.08 -20.41 5.52
C GLN A 131 -1.54 -21.15 4.27
N GLY A 132 -0.66 -21.97 3.68
CA GLY A 132 -0.99 -22.76 2.50
C GLY A 132 -2.26 -23.56 2.76
N ARG A 133 -3.25 -23.44 1.86
CA ARG A 133 -4.30 -24.45 1.81
C ARG A 133 -3.64 -25.73 1.29
N GLU A 134 -3.50 -26.73 2.16
CA GLU A 134 -3.26 -28.12 1.74
C GLU A 134 -4.42 -28.63 0.87
#